data_AF-A0A351VK02-F1
#
_entry.id   AF-A0A351VK02-F1
#
_cell.length_a   1.000
_cell.length_b   1.000
_cell.length_c   1.000
_cell.angle_alpha   90.00
_cell.angle_beta   90.00
_cell.angle_gamma   90.00
#
_symmetry.space_group_name_H-M   'P 1'
#
loop_
_entity.id
_entity.type
_entity.pdbx_description
1 polymer ?
#
loop_
_entity_poly.entity_id
_entity_poly.type
_entity_poly.pdbx_seq_one_letter_code
_entity_poly.pdbx_strand_id
1 'polypeptide(L)'
;MLNLLFISNSPKAHYMKSVLQPMLKVIIDVVPDFDHGLKDVFEKRPATVCIQDHIAGVTGESVARHIQMLLGAGSPRFILMHEGSGKAKSINGLFEYVIDLNQTEASLIDNFQNILKSLLGEQWSKIYVSPKQTVASIRSAVSIPEESKADADRLVDDFLSGLDTGNSISAGETVEADPFVQESTELRSPDEIAEMLLVQAQTQNSINTTDKLAEVFAEVENESSIEPLPNLAADDSEQILSKPRNDESALLQTREKPVTAVRPETVKRQIPVNEAPPSPPTPKAPSSLSKPDKVGEPDVAASISAVAPAEFKIRDDMDSTDDLIPEELLQAFEQNYRSESAYMKRSVLALSMLLIVTVAGGWYLLKQKPHLLDSLKQRILPSKTAVPKPASSASQSQKQALSSQPPKPSAAAVLPQFIPLQGHDKKYATSNPGWERYVGNNVEFRVFSAGNAIKAVQVRSITGSALPEQLLKSVLTQFAGSSDYKVESRKNISGVTELRGAAGQKADIIIYKKNESVRAFVVSLK
;
A
#
# COMPACT_ATOMS: atom_id res chain seq x y z
N MET A 1 -15.41 18.05 -4.19
CA MET A 1 -15.19 16.71 -4.77
C MET A 1 -15.32 15.68 -3.66
N LEU A 2 -15.84 14.49 -3.95
CA LEU A 2 -15.90 13.43 -2.95
C LEU A 2 -14.52 12.79 -2.81
N ASN A 3 -14.07 12.64 -1.57
CA ASN A 3 -12.82 12.00 -1.21
C ASN A 3 -13.14 10.70 -0.46
N LEU A 4 -12.53 9.61 -0.92
CA LEU A 4 -12.66 8.28 -0.35
C LEU A 4 -11.28 7.82 0.10
N LEU A 5 -11.15 7.45 1.37
CA LEU A 5 -9.89 7.00 1.94
C LEU A 5 -9.99 5.53 2.33
N PHE A 6 -9.05 4.71 1.87
CA PHE A 6 -8.85 3.34 2.32
C PHE A 6 -7.69 3.32 3.31
N ILE A 7 -7.94 2.82 4.52
CA ILE A 7 -6.91 2.51 5.51
C ILE A 7 -6.80 0.99 5.58
N SER A 8 -5.88 0.43 4.80
CA SER A 8 -5.70 -1.01 4.62
C SER A 8 -4.31 -1.34 4.12
N ASN A 9 -3.69 -2.37 4.71
CA ASN A 9 -2.45 -2.95 4.22
C ASN A 9 -2.67 -4.09 3.20
N SER A 10 -3.94 -4.38 2.87
CA SER A 10 -4.30 -5.45 1.95
C SER A 10 -4.06 -5.01 0.49
N PRO A 11 -3.42 -5.84 -0.34
CA PRO A 11 -3.18 -5.50 -1.75
C PRO A 11 -4.50 -5.33 -2.54
N LYS A 12 -5.59 -5.92 -2.07
CA LYS A 12 -6.92 -5.76 -2.67
C LYS A 12 -7.43 -4.32 -2.61
N ALA A 13 -7.07 -3.53 -1.59
CA ALA A 13 -7.44 -2.12 -1.52
C ALA A 13 -6.79 -1.31 -2.64
N HIS A 14 -5.52 -1.58 -2.96
CA HIS A 14 -4.84 -0.96 -4.10
C HIS A 14 -5.44 -1.37 -5.44
N TYR A 15 -5.81 -2.65 -5.58
CA TYR A 15 -6.54 -3.13 -6.75
C TYR A 15 -7.87 -2.40 -6.91
N MET A 16 -8.68 -2.31 -5.84
CA MET A 16 -9.94 -1.57 -5.85
C MET A 16 -9.75 -0.12 -6.29
N LYS A 17 -8.74 0.59 -5.76
CA LYS A 17 -8.38 1.93 -6.23
C LYS A 17 -8.11 1.95 -7.74
N SER A 18 -7.27 1.06 -8.27
CA SER A 18 -6.92 1.06 -9.70
C SER A 18 -8.12 0.84 -10.63
N VAL A 19 -9.08 0.02 -10.21
CA VAL A 19 -10.29 -0.30 -11.00
C VAL A 19 -11.35 0.79 -10.85
N LEU A 20 -11.56 1.30 -9.63
CA LEU A 20 -12.65 2.24 -9.34
C LEU A 20 -12.30 3.70 -9.66
N GLN A 21 -11.03 4.10 -9.54
CA GLN A 21 -10.58 5.46 -9.82
C GLN A 21 -10.98 5.96 -11.23
N PRO A 22 -10.85 5.18 -12.33
CA PRO A 22 -11.32 5.63 -13.64
C PRO A 22 -12.85 5.60 -13.78
N MET A 23 -13.55 4.82 -12.95
CA MET A 23 -15.00 4.65 -13.00
C MET A 23 -15.76 5.68 -12.16
N LEU A 24 -15.07 6.38 -11.26
CA LEU A 24 -15.66 7.29 -10.30
C LEU A 24 -14.99 8.67 -10.39
N LYS A 25 -15.79 9.73 -10.41
CA LYS A 25 -15.30 11.12 -10.23
C LYS A 25 -14.99 11.43 -8.75
N VAL A 26 -14.30 10.50 -8.09
CA VAL A 26 -13.94 10.53 -6.66
C VAL A 26 -12.44 10.37 -6.56
N ILE A 27 -11.79 11.10 -5.65
CA ILE A 27 -10.38 10.88 -5.35
C ILE A 27 -10.30 9.72 -4.36
N ILE A 28 -9.66 8.62 -4.76
CA ILE A 28 -9.46 7.45 -3.92
C ILE A 28 -8.01 7.43 -3.44
N ASP A 29 -7.81 7.53 -2.13
CA ASP A 29 -6.51 7.37 -1.49
C ASP A 29 -6.45 6.05 -0.73
N VAL A 30 -5.26 5.44 -0.70
CA VAL A 30 -5.01 4.18 0.00
C VAL A 30 -3.79 4.37 0.87
N VAL A 31 -3.95 4.11 2.15
CA VAL A 31 -2.92 4.29 3.19
C VAL A 31 -2.77 2.96 3.93
N PRO A 32 -1.53 2.43 4.07
CA PRO A 32 -1.30 1.11 4.64
C PRO A 32 -1.40 1.04 6.17
N ASP A 33 -1.26 2.18 6.85
CA ASP A 33 -1.11 2.26 8.32
C ASP A 33 -2.16 3.19 8.94
N PHE A 34 -2.52 2.94 10.21
CA PHE A 34 -3.49 3.76 10.91
C PHE A 34 -2.98 5.17 11.22
N ASP A 35 -1.70 5.36 11.54
CA ASP A 35 -1.18 6.69 11.91
C ASP A 35 -1.26 7.67 10.73
N HIS A 36 -0.80 7.22 9.55
CA HIS A 36 -0.93 7.97 8.30
C HIS A 36 -2.41 8.14 7.92
N GLY A 37 -3.23 7.10 8.13
CA GLY A 37 -4.66 7.16 7.84
C GLY A 37 -5.37 8.20 8.70
N LEU A 38 -5.06 8.28 9.99
CA LEU A 38 -5.59 9.29 10.91
C LEU A 38 -5.18 10.70 10.46
N LYS A 39 -3.89 10.91 10.16
CA LYS A 39 -3.39 12.17 9.63
C LYS A 39 -4.18 12.61 8.38
N ASP A 40 -4.32 11.73 7.40
CA ASP A 40 -5.07 11.99 6.17
C ASP A 40 -6.56 12.27 6.43
N VAL A 41 -7.17 11.62 7.43
CA VAL A 41 -8.56 11.90 7.83
C VAL A 41 -8.71 13.33 8.37
N PHE A 42 -7.78 13.79 9.21
CA PHE A 42 -7.84 15.14 9.77
C PHE A 42 -7.52 16.23 8.74
N GLU A 43 -6.55 15.97 7.86
CA GLU A 43 -6.10 16.94 6.85
C GLU A 43 -7.07 17.03 5.67
N LYS A 44 -7.45 15.90 5.07
CA LYS A 44 -8.25 15.87 3.82
C LYS A 44 -9.75 15.83 4.05
N ARG A 45 -10.19 15.55 5.29
CA ARG A 45 -11.60 15.36 5.69
C ARG A 45 -12.39 14.55 4.66
N PRO A 46 -12.03 13.28 4.42
CA PRO A 46 -12.73 12.44 3.45
C PRO A 46 -14.20 12.28 3.84
N ALA A 47 -15.08 12.07 2.86
CA ALA A 47 -16.50 11.86 3.13
C ALA A 47 -16.80 10.43 3.61
N THR A 48 -15.98 9.48 3.18
CA THR A 48 -16.11 8.06 3.53
C THR A 48 -14.72 7.46 3.75
N VAL A 49 -14.58 6.66 4.80
CA VAL A 49 -13.34 5.96 5.14
C VAL A 49 -13.62 4.46 5.20
N CYS A 50 -12.90 3.70 4.38
CA CYS A 50 -12.90 2.25 4.40
C CYS A 50 -11.75 1.77 5.29
N ILE A 51 -12.05 1.12 6.41
CA ILE A 51 -11.05 0.73 7.42
C ILE A 51 -10.95 -0.80 7.49
N GLN A 52 -9.74 -1.34 7.36
CA GLN A 52 -9.49 -2.76 7.58
C GLN A 52 -9.65 -3.13 9.05
N ASP A 53 -10.27 -4.28 9.31
CA ASP A 53 -10.62 -4.78 10.63
C ASP A 53 -9.42 -4.86 11.57
N HIS A 54 -8.25 -5.28 11.08
CA HIS A 54 -7.01 -5.34 11.84
C HIS A 54 -5.81 -4.90 10.99
N ILE A 55 -5.00 -3.96 11.50
CA ILE A 55 -3.69 -3.60 10.94
C ILE A 55 -2.69 -3.51 12.09
N ALA A 56 -1.55 -4.21 11.99
CA ALA A 56 -0.48 -4.20 12.98
C ALA A 56 -0.95 -4.47 14.45
N GLY A 57 -2.01 -5.26 14.63
CA GLY A 57 -2.57 -5.60 15.94
C GLY A 57 -3.55 -4.59 16.53
N VAL A 58 -3.77 -3.45 15.86
CA VAL A 58 -4.81 -2.47 16.23
C VAL A 58 -6.09 -2.80 15.47
N THR A 59 -7.25 -2.65 16.13
CA THR A 59 -8.55 -2.91 15.51
C THR A 59 -9.07 -1.66 14.81
N GLY A 60 -9.62 -1.83 13.60
CA GLY A 60 -10.25 -0.76 12.85
C GLY A 60 -11.42 -0.12 13.58
N GLU A 61 -12.13 -0.89 14.43
CA GLU A 61 -13.17 -0.38 15.32
C GLU A 61 -12.64 0.68 16.31
N SER A 62 -11.52 0.39 16.98
CA SER A 62 -10.92 1.33 17.94
C SER A 62 -10.54 2.64 17.24
N VAL A 63 -10.01 2.55 16.02
CA VAL A 63 -9.61 3.70 15.21
C VAL A 63 -10.84 4.51 14.75
N ALA A 64 -11.89 3.84 14.26
CA ALA A 64 -13.13 4.49 13.84
C ALA A 64 -13.79 5.27 14.99
N ARG A 65 -13.87 4.65 16.19
CA ARG A 65 -14.38 5.33 17.39
C ARG A 65 -13.53 6.54 17.79
N HIS A 66 -12.21 6.42 17.65
CA HIS A 66 -11.30 7.52 17.96
C HIS A 66 -11.50 8.71 17.00
N ILE A 67 -11.63 8.45 15.70
CA ILE A 67 -11.96 9.48 14.70
C ILE A 67 -13.32 10.11 15.01
N GLN A 68 -14.33 9.28 15.29
CA GLN A 68 -15.68 9.76 15.61
C GLN A 68 -15.71 10.62 16.88
N MET A 69 -14.93 10.25 17.90
CA MET A 69 -14.80 11.04 19.13
C MET A 69 -14.13 12.40 18.88
N LEU A 70 -13.11 12.46 18.02
CA LEU A 70 -12.38 13.70 17.72
C LEU A 70 -13.13 14.62 16.77
N LEU A 71 -13.87 14.08 15.79
CA LEU A 71 -14.60 14.87 14.79
C LEU A 71 -16.08 15.10 15.14
N GLY A 72 -16.63 14.35 16.10
CA GLY A 72 -18.03 14.43 16.50
C GLY A 72 -18.99 14.21 15.32
N ALA A 73 -19.90 15.16 15.11
CA ALA A 73 -20.88 15.11 14.02
C ALA A 73 -20.23 15.24 12.61
N GLY A 74 -19.02 15.79 12.53
CA GLY A 74 -18.26 15.92 11.28
C GLY A 74 -17.48 14.65 10.91
N SER A 75 -17.67 13.53 11.61
CA SER A 75 -16.96 12.29 11.32
C SER A 75 -17.36 11.72 9.95
N PRO A 76 -16.42 11.16 9.18
CA PRO A 76 -16.74 10.47 7.94
C PRO A 76 -17.62 9.25 8.19
N ARG A 77 -18.30 8.77 7.13
CA ARG A 77 -18.97 7.47 7.19
C ARG A 77 -17.93 6.36 7.13
N PHE A 78 -18.08 5.33 7.96
CA PHE A 78 -17.14 4.22 8.01
C PHE A 78 -17.69 2.96 7.34
N ILE A 79 -16.83 2.33 6.56
CA ILE A 79 -17.06 1.00 5.98
C ILE A 79 -15.98 0.06 6.52
N LEU A 80 -16.39 -1.05 7.14
CA LEU A 80 -15.46 -2.04 7.69
C LEU A 80 -15.06 -3.05 6.60
N MET A 81 -13.78 -3.28 6.41
CA MET A 81 -13.25 -4.31 5.52
C MET A 81 -12.63 -5.44 6.35
N HIS A 82 -13.08 -6.68 6.20
CA HIS A 82 -12.56 -7.82 6.96
C HIS A 82 -12.00 -8.91 6.05
N GLU A 83 -11.01 -9.67 6.52
CA GLU A 83 -10.40 -10.77 5.75
C GLU A 83 -11.03 -12.12 6.16
N GLY A 84 -12.34 -12.26 5.96
CA GLY A 84 -13.11 -13.49 6.23
C GLY A 84 -13.14 -13.97 7.67
N SER A 85 -12.86 -13.10 8.64
CA SER A 85 -13.29 -13.37 10.01
C SER A 85 -14.83 -13.36 10.01
N GLY A 86 -15.48 -14.53 10.07
CA GLY A 86 -16.94 -14.63 10.19
C GLY A 86 -17.52 -14.00 11.48
N LYS A 87 -16.68 -13.28 12.22
CA LYS A 87 -17.00 -12.53 13.43
C LYS A 87 -17.19 -11.03 13.16
N ALA A 88 -16.79 -10.53 11.99
CA ALA A 88 -17.02 -9.14 11.63
C ALA A 88 -18.54 -8.89 11.57
N LYS A 89 -19.03 -7.99 12.42
CA LYS A 89 -20.43 -7.57 12.46
C LYS A 89 -20.49 -6.07 12.27
N SER A 90 -21.48 -5.61 11.51
CA SER A 90 -21.81 -4.19 11.45
C SER A 90 -22.21 -3.72 12.85
N ILE A 91 -21.51 -2.72 13.38
CA ILE A 91 -21.84 -2.10 14.65
C ILE A 91 -22.71 -0.89 14.33
N ASN A 92 -23.99 -0.97 14.71
CA ASN A 92 -24.95 0.12 14.47
C ASN A 92 -24.41 1.44 15.03
N GLY A 93 -24.40 2.48 14.21
CA GLY A 93 -23.92 3.81 14.56
C GLY A 93 -22.42 4.03 14.38
N LEU A 94 -21.64 2.99 14.06
CA LEU A 94 -20.22 3.11 13.74
C LEU A 94 -19.93 2.69 12.29
N PHE A 95 -20.27 1.45 11.93
CA PHE A 95 -20.06 0.92 10.58
C PHE A 95 -21.40 0.73 9.89
N GLU A 96 -21.61 1.49 8.82
CA GLU A 96 -22.84 1.37 8.00
C GLU A 96 -22.81 0.11 7.13
N TYR A 97 -21.61 -0.26 6.63
CA TYR A 97 -21.42 -1.37 5.71
C TYR A 97 -20.19 -2.19 6.08
N VAL A 98 -20.21 -3.46 5.67
CA VAL A 98 -19.14 -4.43 5.90
C VAL A 98 -18.80 -5.12 4.57
N ILE A 99 -17.51 -5.21 4.27
CA ILE A 99 -16.98 -5.81 3.03
C ILE A 99 -16.06 -6.96 3.39
N ASP A 100 -16.26 -8.10 2.77
CA ASP A 100 -15.37 -9.25 2.89
C ASP A 100 -14.28 -9.21 1.81
N LEU A 101 -13.06 -8.94 2.24
CA LEU A 101 -11.87 -8.96 1.39
C LEU A 101 -11.49 -10.37 0.94
N ASN A 102 -12.07 -11.45 1.47
CA ASN A 102 -11.79 -12.80 0.97
C ASN A 102 -12.58 -13.17 -0.30
N GLN A 103 -13.52 -12.32 -0.73
CA GLN A 103 -14.24 -12.52 -1.99
C GLN A 103 -13.32 -12.41 -3.20
N THR A 104 -13.78 -12.99 -4.33
CA THR A 104 -13.14 -12.81 -5.64
C THR A 104 -13.15 -11.33 -6.02
N GLU A 105 -12.11 -10.89 -6.74
CA GLU A 105 -11.92 -9.48 -7.11
C GLU A 105 -13.14 -8.87 -7.82
N ALA A 106 -13.76 -9.61 -8.75
CA ALA A 106 -14.98 -9.15 -9.42
C ALA A 106 -16.14 -8.90 -8.44
N SER A 107 -16.44 -9.87 -7.58
CA SER A 107 -17.49 -9.75 -6.57
C SER A 107 -17.22 -8.66 -5.55
N LEU A 108 -15.95 -8.45 -5.20
CA LEU A 108 -15.52 -7.38 -4.29
C LEU A 108 -15.83 -6.00 -4.89
N ILE A 109 -15.51 -5.80 -6.17
CA ILE A 109 -15.80 -4.56 -6.89
C ILE A 109 -17.31 -4.33 -7.01
N ASP A 110 -18.07 -5.35 -7.40
CA ASP A 110 -19.53 -5.26 -7.52
C ASP A 110 -20.20 -4.93 -6.18
N ASN A 111 -19.78 -5.61 -5.11
CA ASN A 111 -20.26 -5.36 -3.75
C ASN A 111 -19.93 -3.93 -3.33
N PHE A 112 -18.71 -3.47 -3.58
CA PHE A 112 -18.30 -2.11 -3.27
C PHE A 112 -19.11 -1.06 -4.03
N GLN A 113 -19.36 -1.27 -5.32
CA GLN A 113 -20.20 -0.38 -6.12
C GLN A 113 -21.62 -0.33 -5.60
N ASN A 114 -22.19 -1.47 -5.18
CA ASN A 114 -23.51 -1.52 -4.58
C ASN A 114 -23.57 -0.75 -3.26
N ILE A 115 -22.54 -0.87 -2.42
CA ILE A 115 -22.42 -0.10 -1.17
C ILE A 115 -22.33 1.40 -1.47
N LEU A 116 -21.44 1.82 -2.37
CA LEU A 116 -21.32 3.23 -2.74
C LEU A 116 -22.60 3.79 -3.35
N LYS A 117 -23.29 3.01 -4.18
CA LYS A 117 -24.59 3.38 -4.75
C LYS A 117 -25.64 3.59 -3.66
N SER A 118 -25.68 2.72 -2.65
CA SER A 118 -26.56 2.87 -1.48
C SER A 118 -26.19 4.11 -0.65
N LEU A 119 -24.90 4.36 -0.45
CA LEU A 119 -24.39 5.45 0.39
C LEU A 119 -24.60 6.83 -0.26
N LEU A 120 -24.38 6.93 -1.57
CA LEU A 120 -24.47 8.17 -2.35
C LEU A 120 -25.89 8.45 -2.87
N GLY A 121 -26.75 7.44 -2.93
CA GLY A 121 -28.13 7.55 -3.41
C GLY A 121 -28.21 8.18 -4.80
N GLU A 122 -28.99 9.25 -4.92
CA GLU A 122 -29.20 9.96 -6.19
C GLU A 122 -27.92 10.60 -6.77
N GLN A 123 -26.92 10.90 -5.92
CA GLN A 123 -25.66 11.49 -6.40
C GLN A 123 -24.80 10.47 -7.16
N TRP A 124 -25.08 9.16 -7.03
CA TRP A 124 -24.35 8.10 -7.73
C TRP A 124 -24.25 8.37 -9.25
N SER A 125 -25.34 8.79 -9.88
CA SER A 125 -25.40 9.05 -11.33
C SER A 125 -24.50 10.20 -11.79
N LYS A 126 -24.16 11.15 -10.91
CA LYS A 126 -23.25 12.26 -11.24
C LYS A 126 -21.78 11.85 -11.12
N ILE A 127 -21.51 10.89 -10.24
CA ILE A 127 -20.18 10.47 -9.83
C ILE A 127 -19.70 9.29 -10.67
N TYR A 128 -20.60 8.35 -10.96
CA TYR A 128 -20.29 7.16 -11.73
C TYR A 128 -20.14 7.50 -13.21
N VAL A 129 -18.96 7.21 -13.74
CA VAL A 129 -18.66 7.24 -15.16
C VAL A 129 -18.74 5.80 -15.62
N SER A 130 -19.81 5.47 -16.36
CA SER A 130 -19.89 4.17 -17.04
C SER A 130 -18.59 3.99 -17.82
N PRO A 131 -17.85 2.87 -17.62
CA PRO A 131 -16.66 2.58 -18.38
C PRO A 131 -17.04 2.71 -19.84
N LYS A 132 -16.65 3.83 -20.47
CA LYS A 132 -16.84 3.99 -21.91
C LYS A 132 -16.07 2.84 -22.48
N GLN A 133 -16.82 1.89 -23.03
CA GLN A 133 -16.38 0.60 -23.56
C GLN A 133 -15.05 0.87 -24.26
N THR A 134 -13.97 0.57 -23.55
CA THR A 134 -12.67 1.18 -23.87
C THR A 134 -12.31 0.69 -25.26
N VAL A 135 -11.71 1.59 -26.05
CA VAL A 135 -11.43 1.53 -27.50
C VAL A 135 -10.95 0.16 -28.03
N ALA A 136 -10.51 -0.75 -27.16
CA ALA A 136 -10.37 -2.18 -27.44
C ALA A 136 -11.64 -2.84 -28.02
N SER A 137 -12.85 -2.60 -27.47
CA SER A 137 -14.09 -3.12 -28.08
C SER A 137 -14.45 -2.39 -29.38
N ILE A 138 -14.04 -1.13 -29.56
CA ILE A 138 -14.22 -0.42 -30.83
C ILE A 138 -13.26 -0.98 -31.89
N ARG A 139 -12.02 -1.34 -31.54
CA ARG A 139 -11.09 -2.05 -32.44
C ARG A 139 -11.54 -3.47 -32.77
N SER A 140 -12.32 -4.13 -31.90
CA SER A 140 -12.91 -5.45 -32.19
C SER A 140 -14.25 -5.38 -32.93
N ALA A 141 -14.98 -4.27 -32.83
CA ALA A 141 -16.26 -4.07 -33.51
C ALA A 141 -16.13 -3.33 -34.86
N VAL A 142 -15.02 -2.64 -35.11
CA VAL A 142 -14.61 -2.21 -36.45
C VAL A 142 -13.84 -3.36 -37.11
N SER A 143 -14.56 -4.44 -37.40
CA SER A 143 -14.17 -5.32 -38.50
C SER A 143 -14.32 -4.50 -39.78
N ILE A 144 -13.24 -3.86 -40.20
CA ILE A 144 -13.14 -3.22 -41.52
C ILE A 144 -13.58 -4.30 -42.52
N PRO A 145 -14.65 -4.08 -43.32
CA PRO A 145 -15.04 -5.02 -44.37
C PRO A 145 -13.82 -5.31 -45.24
N GLU A 146 -13.56 -6.58 -45.52
CA GLU A 146 -12.36 -7.03 -46.24
C GLU A 146 -12.17 -6.33 -47.60
N GLU A 147 -13.26 -5.82 -48.20
CA GLU A 147 -13.26 -4.94 -49.38
C GLU A 147 -12.46 -3.64 -49.21
N SER A 148 -12.49 -3.01 -48.03
CA SER A 148 -11.78 -1.74 -47.80
C SER A 148 -10.26 -1.91 -47.68
N LYS A 149 -9.76 -3.14 -47.49
CA LYS A 149 -8.33 -3.41 -47.42
C LYS A 149 -7.71 -3.51 -48.81
N ALA A 150 -8.45 -4.08 -49.77
CA ALA A 150 -8.03 -4.15 -51.17
C ALA A 150 -7.98 -2.78 -51.84
N ASP A 151 -8.91 -1.88 -51.53
CA ASP A 151 -8.89 -0.51 -52.05
C ASP A 151 -7.78 0.35 -51.42
N ALA A 152 -7.43 0.10 -50.16
CA ALA A 152 -6.32 0.79 -49.50
C ALA A 152 -4.97 0.36 -50.09
N ASP A 153 -4.76 -0.93 -50.35
CA ASP A 153 -3.55 -1.42 -51.01
C ASP A 153 -3.44 -0.89 -52.46
N ARG A 154 -4.57 -0.79 -53.18
CA ARG A 154 -4.60 -0.23 -54.54
C ARG A 154 -4.22 1.25 -54.60
N LEU A 155 -4.60 2.05 -53.60
CA LEU A 155 -4.22 3.46 -53.51
C LEU A 155 -2.73 3.67 -53.22
N VAL A 156 -2.10 2.73 -52.48
CA VAL A 156 -0.66 2.78 -52.22
C VAL A 156 0.12 2.40 -53.49
N ASP A 157 -0.35 1.41 -54.24
CA ASP A 157 0.26 1.02 -55.51
C ASP A 157 0.13 2.10 -56.59
N ASP A 158 -1.02 2.80 -56.69
CA ASP A 158 -1.20 3.95 -57.62
C ASP A 158 -0.30 5.15 -57.24
N PHE A 159 -0.04 5.35 -55.94
CA PHE A 159 0.85 6.42 -55.48
C PHE A 159 2.32 6.11 -55.75
N LEU A 160 2.73 4.85 -55.56
CA LEU A 160 4.10 4.41 -55.83
C LEU A 160 4.42 4.34 -57.32
N SER A 161 3.44 4.00 -58.16
CA SER A 161 3.61 4.00 -59.62
C SER A 161 3.69 5.40 -60.25
N GLY A 162 3.22 6.44 -59.55
CA GLY A 162 3.41 7.84 -59.95
C GLY A 162 4.80 8.42 -59.65
N LEU A 163 5.59 7.78 -58.79
CA LEU A 163 6.92 8.27 -58.37
C LEU A 163 8.07 7.82 -59.29
N ASP A 164 7.85 6.83 -60.16
CA ASP A 164 8.89 6.26 -61.03
C ASP A 164 8.95 6.88 -62.44
N THR A 165 8.00 7.76 -62.79
CA THR A 165 8.07 8.53 -64.06
C THR A 165 8.75 9.87 -63.85
N GLY A 166 10.08 9.84 -63.71
CA GLY A 166 10.91 11.00 -63.93
C GLY A 166 10.88 11.41 -65.40
N ASN A 167 10.32 12.59 -65.72
CA ASN A 167 10.59 13.24 -66.99
C ASN A 167 10.70 14.77 -66.82
N SER A 168 11.95 15.24 -66.89
CA SER A 168 12.44 16.47 -67.54
C SER A 168 11.38 17.50 -67.95
N ILE A 169 11.38 18.66 -67.27
CA ILE A 169 10.82 19.89 -67.83
C ILE A 169 11.95 20.91 -68.04
N SER A 170 12.23 21.09 -69.32
CA SER A 170 13.00 22.16 -69.93
C SER A 170 12.27 23.50 -69.84
N ALA A 171 13.08 24.55 -69.92
CA ALA A 171 12.76 25.96 -69.89
C ALA A 171 11.57 26.42 -70.74
N GLY A 172 10.84 27.40 -70.17
CA GLY A 172 10.39 28.61 -70.85
C GLY A 172 8.91 28.66 -71.20
N GLU A 173 8.10 29.35 -70.38
CA GLU A 173 7.04 30.21 -70.92
C GLU A 173 6.64 31.29 -69.89
N THR A 174 6.66 32.54 -70.36
CA THR A 174 6.36 33.76 -69.62
C THR A 174 4.90 34.14 -69.89
N VAL A 175 4.06 34.24 -68.87
CA VAL A 175 2.76 34.94 -68.96
C VAL A 175 2.49 35.71 -67.66
N GLU A 176 2.11 36.97 -67.85
CA GLU A 176 1.81 38.02 -66.88
C GLU A 176 0.53 37.79 -66.04
N ALA A 177 0.62 38.29 -64.80
CA ALA A 177 -0.34 39.07 -63.99
C ALA A 177 -1.73 38.48 -63.62
N ASP A 178 -1.95 38.27 -62.30
CA ASP A 178 -2.77 39.17 -61.45
C ASP A 178 -2.56 38.87 -59.94
N PRO A 179 -2.77 39.83 -59.01
CA PRO A 179 -2.30 39.75 -57.63
C PRO A 179 -3.40 39.35 -56.64
N PHE A 180 -3.14 38.35 -55.78
CA PHE A 180 -3.93 38.18 -54.57
C PHE A 180 -3.12 37.52 -53.43
N VAL A 181 -2.88 38.32 -52.39
CA VAL A 181 -2.67 38.00 -50.96
C VAL A 181 -1.76 36.81 -50.63
N GLN A 182 -0.49 37.12 -50.33
CA GLN A 182 0.43 36.24 -49.61
C GLN A 182 0.15 36.30 -48.11
N GLU A 183 -0.37 35.19 -47.56
CA GLU A 183 -0.24 34.86 -46.14
C GLU A 183 0.87 33.80 -46.02
N SER A 184 2.00 34.21 -45.47
CA SER A 184 3.22 33.41 -45.36
C SER A 184 3.04 32.28 -44.34
N THR A 185 2.72 31.08 -44.79
CA THR A 185 2.96 29.85 -44.02
C THR A 185 4.40 29.42 -44.22
N GLU A 186 5.28 29.97 -43.38
CA GLU A 186 6.66 29.52 -43.23
C GLU A 186 6.63 28.14 -42.54
N LEU A 187 7.02 27.10 -43.29
CA LEU A 187 7.15 25.73 -42.80
C LEU A 187 8.23 25.68 -41.72
N ARG A 188 7.81 25.69 -40.45
CA ARG A 188 8.68 25.42 -39.30
C ARG A 188 9.33 24.06 -39.44
N SER A 189 10.66 24.04 -39.29
CA SER A 189 11.45 22.82 -39.40
C SER A 189 11.11 21.84 -38.25
N PRO A 190 11.20 20.52 -38.48
CA PRO A 190 10.90 19.50 -37.47
C PRO A 190 11.71 19.65 -36.17
N ASP A 191 12.91 20.24 -36.24
CA ASP A 191 13.79 20.43 -35.09
C ASP A 191 13.29 21.54 -34.15
N GLU A 192 12.58 22.55 -34.66
CA GLU A 192 12.00 23.64 -33.86
C GLU A 192 10.79 23.15 -33.03
N ILE A 193 10.06 22.15 -33.54
CA ILE A 193 8.96 21.50 -32.82
C ILE A 193 9.51 20.60 -31.70
N ALA A 194 10.65 19.96 -31.93
CA ALA A 194 11.33 19.16 -30.91
C ALA A 194 11.87 20.03 -29.77
N GLU A 195 12.44 21.20 -30.06
CA GLU A 195 12.87 22.13 -29.01
C GLU A 195 11.69 22.72 -28.23
N MET A 196 10.60 23.08 -28.90
CA MET A 196 9.40 23.60 -28.22
C MET A 196 8.77 22.56 -27.26
N LEU A 197 8.79 21.28 -27.63
CA LEU A 197 8.36 20.18 -26.75
C LEU A 197 9.33 19.93 -25.58
N LEU A 198 10.63 20.13 -25.78
CA LEU A 198 11.62 20.01 -24.72
C LEU A 198 11.50 21.13 -23.68
N VAL A 199 11.24 22.36 -24.12
CA VAL A 199 11.01 23.53 -23.26
C VAL A 199 9.73 23.36 -22.45
N GLN A 200 8.66 22.83 -23.05
CA GLN A 200 7.38 22.59 -22.35
C GLN A 200 7.46 21.46 -21.32
N ALA A 201 8.32 20.45 -21.55
CA ALA A 201 8.60 19.38 -20.59
C ALA A 201 9.43 19.85 -19.38
N GLN A 202 10.29 20.87 -19.55
CA GLN A 202 11.05 21.46 -18.45
C GLN A 202 10.21 22.40 -17.57
N THR A 203 9.20 23.09 -18.11
CA THR A 203 8.36 24.00 -17.32
C THR A 203 7.42 23.28 -16.34
N GLN A 204 7.04 22.02 -16.61
CA GLN A 204 6.18 21.25 -15.70
C GLN A 204 6.92 20.60 -14.54
N ASN A 205 8.25 20.53 -14.57
CA ASN A 205 9.04 19.81 -13.57
C ASN A 205 9.64 20.70 -12.46
N SER A 206 9.31 22.00 -12.45
CA SER A 206 9.92 22.99 -11.54
C SER A 206 8.95 23.59 -10.50
N ILE A 207 7.88 22.88 -10.10
CA ILE A 207 6.94 23.39 -9.07
C ILE A 207 7.00 22.61 -7.74
N ASN A 208 7.66 21.46 -7.62
CA ASN A 208 7.73 20.73 -6.34
C ASN A 208 9.17 20.46 -5.90
N THR A 209 9.90 21.50 -5.51
CA THR A 209 11.07 21.34 -4.61
C THR A 209 11.19 22.56 -3.71
N THR A 210 10.61 22.49 -2.51
CA THR A 210 10.91 23.43 -1.42
C THR A 210 11.66 22.65 -0.34
N ASP A 211 12.97 22.48 -0.58
CA ASP A 211 13.94 22.21 0.48
C ASP A 211 14.35 23.54 1.08
N LYS A 212 13.81 23.87 2.26
CA LYS A 212 14.43 24.77 3.24
C LYS A 212 13.62 24.75 4.53
N LEU A 213 14.15 24.07 5.55
CA LEU A 213 14.09 24.46 6.97
C LEU A 213 14.90 23.44 7.78
N ALA A 214 16.21 23.65 7.82
CA ALA A 214 17.12 23.02 8.76
C ALA A 214 18.14 24.07 9.22
N GLU A 215 17.67 25.08 9.94
CA GLU A 215 18.48 25.90 10.84
C GLU A 215 17.54 26.80 11.65
N VAL A 216 17.95 27.12 12.89
CA VAL A 216 17.22 27.86 13.95
C VAL A 216 16.41 26.95 14.87
N PHE A 217 17.10 26.32 15.83
CA PHE A 217 16.73 26.35 17.26
C PHE A 217 17.94 25.88 18.08
N ALA A 218 18.82 26.82 18.38
CA ALA A 218 19.71 26.78 19.53
C ALA A 218 19.53 28.12 20.27
N GLU A 219 19.62 28.08 21.60
CA GLU A 219 19.52 29.21 22.55
C GLU A 219 18.13 29.80 22.77
N VAL A 220 17.44 29.30 23.80
CA VAL A 220 17.07 30.12 24.98
C VAL A 220 17.05 29.19 26.21
N GLU A 221 18.19 29.05 26.87
CA GLU A 221 18.21 28.86 28.32
C GLU A 221 18.12 30.26 28.93
N ASN A 222 17.07 30.55 29.71
CA ASN A 222 17.21 31.49 30.82
C ASN A 222 16.18 31.25 31.92
N GLU A 223 16.68 31.35 33.15
CA GLU A 223 16.04 31.10 34.43
C GLU A 223 14.91 32.09 34.76
N SER A 224 13.86 31.61 35.43
CA SER A 224 13.20 32.34 36.54
C SER A 224 12.38 31.32 37.35
N SER A 225 12.87 30.93 38.52
CA SER A 225 12.60 31.52 39.83
C SER A 225 11.17 31.29 40.36
N ILE A 226 11.14 30.28 41.23
CA ILE A 226 10.30 30.02 42.40
C ILE A 226 9.58 31.26 42.97
N GLU A 227 8.25 31.15 43.14
CA GLU A 227 7.58 31.60 44.38
C GLU A 227 6.25 30.83 44.60
N PRO A 228 5.97 30.31 45.82
CA PRO A 228 4.73 29.62 46.14
C PRO A 228 3.78 30.45 47.03
N LEU A 229 2.49 30.07 47.04
CA LEU A 229 1.38 30.33 48.02
C LEU A 229 0.14 30.99 47.38
N PRO A 230 -1.08 30.92 47.99
CA PRO A 230 -1.42 30.36 49.30
C PRO A 230 -2.59 29.35 49.35
N ASN A 231 -2.64 28.65 50.49
CA ASN A 231 -3.79 27.99 51.08
C ASN A 231 -5.06 28.85 51.06
N LEU A 232 -6.18 28.24 50.65
CA LEU A 232 -7.51 28.67 51.03
C LEU A 232 -8.24 27.50 51.69
N ALA A 233 -8.58 27.75 52.95
CA ALA A 233 -9.29 26.86 53.85
C ALA A 233 -10.79 26.84 53.55
N ALA A 234 -11.42 25.79 54.08
CA ALA A 234 -12.78 25.72 54.59
C ALA A 234 -13.92 26.07 53.62
N ASP A 235 -14.70 25.05 53.25
CA ASP A 235 -16.14 25.19 53.48
C ASP A 235 -16.77 23.86 53.89
N ASP A 236 -17.58 23.97 54.93
CA ASP A 236 -18.33 22.94 55.61
C ASP A 236 -19.58 22.58 54.79
N SER A 237 -19.88 21.29 54.68
CA SER A 237 -21.26 20.82 54.49
C SER A 237 -21.35 19.35 54.91
N GLU A 238 -21.53 19.15 56.21
CA GLU A 238 -22.24 18.00 56.74
C GLU A 238 -23.71 18.05 56.26
N GLN A 239 -24.26 16.92 55.81
CA GLN A 239 -25.57 16.44 56.28
C GLN A 239 -25.86 15.00 55.81
N ILE A 240 -25.92 14.11 56.81
CA ILE A 240 -26.96 13.10 57.04
C ILE A 240 -27.16 12.02 55.96
N LEU A 241 -26.84 10.75 56.28
CA LEU A 241 -27.86 9.72 56.59
C LEU A 241 -27.19 8.35 56.82
N SER A 242 -27.08 7.95 58.09
CA SER A 242 -26.63 6.63 58.52
C SER A 242 -27.83 5.79 58.97
N LYS A 243 -27.97 4.54 58.47
CA LYS A 243 -28.55 3.40 59.21
C LYS A 243 -28.33 2.06 58.47
N PRO A 244 -28.43 0.89 59.15
CA PRO A 244 -27.33 -0.07 59.21
C PRO A 244 -27.74 -1.48 58.75
N ARG A 245 -26.78 -2.40 58.59
CA ARG A 245 -27.09 -3.83 58.75
C ARG A 245 -25.87 -4.70 59.05
N ASN A 246 -25.86 -5.18 60.29
CA ASN A 246 -25.44 -6.47 60.81
C ASN A 246 -24.07 -7.06 60.46
N ASP A 247 -23.24 -7.09 61.49
CA ASP A 247 -22.39 -8.20 61.87
C ASP A 247 -23.13 -9.55 61.86
N GLU A 248 -22.49 -10.58 61.32
CA GLU A 248 -22.25 -11.78 62.11
C GLU A 248 -20.93 -12.43 61.67
N SER A 249 -20.06 -12.61 62.67
CA SER A 249 -18.71 -13.14 62.60
C SER A 249 -18.69 -14.66 62.80
N ALA A 250 -17.48 -15.20 62.66
CA ALA A 250 -16.88 -16.29 63.45
C ALA A 250 -16.76 -17.66 62.75
N LEU A 251 -15.54 -18.04 62.35
CA LEU A 251 -14.57 -18.93 63.05
C LEU A 251 -14.43 -20.22 62.19
N LEU A 252 -13.26 -20.71 61.79
CA LEU A 252 -12.08 -21.14 62.56
C LEU A 252 -10.83 -21.10 61.62
N GLN A 253 -9.72 -20.48 62.02
CA GLN A 253 -8.54 -21.12 62.65
C GLN A 253 -7.87 -22.20 61.79
N THR A 254 -6.70 -21.96 61.20
CA THR A 254 -5.33 -21.98 61.77
C THR A 254 -4.59 -23.22 61.26
N ARG A 255 -3.57 -23.05 60.42
CA ARG A 255 -2.33 -23.84 60.52
C ARG A 255 -1.15 -23.13 59.89
N GLU A 256 -0.17 -22.84 60.74
CA GLU A 256 1.11 -22.25 60.41
C GLU A 256 2.08 -23.26 59.74
N LYS A 257 2.93 -22.71 58.84
CA LYS A 257 4.39 -22.89 58.62
C LYS A 257 5.00 -24.33 58.50
N PRO A 258 6.15 -24.54 57.79
CA PRO A 258 7.22 -23.56 57.58
C PRO A 258 7.89 -23.47 56.18
N VAL A 259 8.49 -22.29 55.99
CA VAL A 259 9.74 -21.94 55.28
C VAL A 259 10.53 -23.11 54.67
N THR A 260 10.81 -23.03 53.36
CA THR A 260 12.06 -23.53 52.78
C THR A 260 12.51 -22.56 51.68
N ALA A 261 13.59 -21.83 51.98
CA ALA A 261 14.27 -20.95 51.05
C ALA A 261 15.07 -21.79 50.04
N VAL A 262 14.75 -21.67 48.75
CA VAL A 262 15.56 -22.24 47.67
C VAL A 262 16.50 -21.15 47.15
N ARG A 263 17.78 -21.38 47.46
CA ARG A 263 18.97 -20.64 47.03
C ARG A 263 19.26 -21.01 45.56
N PRO A 264 19.53 -20.06 44.65
CA PRO A 264 20.01 -20.42 43.31
C PRO A 264 21.48 -20.84 43.40
N GLU A 265 21.75 -22.09 43.01
CA GLU A 265 23.10 -22.63 42.86
C GLU A 265 23.79 -22.05 41.62
N THR A 266 24.94 -21.44 41.86
CA THR A 266 25.91 -21.03 40.85
C THR A 266 26.60 -22.27 40.29
N VAL A 267 26.18 -22.71 39.10
CA VAL A 267 26.86 -23.81 38.38
C VAL A 267 28.17 -23.30 37.79
N LYS A 268 29.26 -23.66 38.47
CA LYS A 268 30.65 -23.48 38.05
C LYS A 268 31.01 -24.59 37.06
N ARG A 269 30.96 -24.33 35.76
CA ARG A 269 31.41 -25.29 34.73
C ARG A 269 32.91 -25.07 34.46
N GLN A 270 33.71 -26.02 34.92
CA GLN A 270 35.14 -26.14 34.62
C GLN A 270 35.35 -26.43 33.12
N ILE A 271 36.27 -25.67 32.52
CA ILE A 271 36.81 -25.91 31.18
C ILE A 271 38.10 -26.73 31.38
N PRO A 272 38.29 -27.86 30.68
CA PRO A 272 39.59 -28.53 30.65
C PRO A 272 40.55 -27.77 29.74
N VAL A 273 41.68 -27.38 30.32
CA VAL A 273 42.90 -26.93 29.66
C VAL A 273 43.55 -28.13 28.95
N ASN A 274 43.79 -28.05 27.64
CA ASN A 274 44.99 -28.65 27.07
C ASN A 274 45.41 -28.06 25.71
N GLU A 275 46.72 -27.78 25.64
CA GLU A 275 47.66 -27.73 24.51
C GLU A 275 47.48 -26.78 23.29
N ALA A 276 48.53 -25.96 23.14
CA ALA A 276 48.88 -25.09 22.00
C ALA A 276 49.33 -25.88 20.76
N PRO A 277 49.33 -25.24 19.57
CA PRO A 277 50.59 -25.10 18.81
C PRO A 277 50.67 -23.74 18.03
N PRO A 278 51.68 -23.45 17.18
CA PRO A 278 52.60 -22.33 17.38
C PRO A 278 52.38 -21.14 16.42
N SER A 279 52.88 -19.98 16.82
CA SER A 279 52.93 -18.72 16.06
C SER A 279 53.84 -18.81 14.82
N PRO A 280 53.44 -18.22 13.68
CA PRO A 280 54.37 -17.84 12.62
C PRO A 280 54.84 -16.36 12.72
N PRO A 281 56.01 -16.03 12.14
CA PRO A 281 56.84 -14.90 12.54
C PRO A 281 56.50 -13.57 11.86
N THR A 282 56.75 -12.50 12.62
CA THR A 282 56.84 -11.10 12.22
C THR A 282 57.95 -10.86 11.18
N PRO A 283 57.67 -10.14 10.07
CA PRO A 283 58.72 -9.50 9.29
C PRO A 283 58.81 -8.00 9.59
N LYS A 284 60.06 -7.60 9.81
CA LYS A 284 60.56 -6.26 10.11
C LYS A 284 60.37 -5.28 8.94
N ALA A 285 60.18 -4.02 9.30
CA ALA A 285 60.40 -2.86 8.45
C ALA A 285 61.83 -2.85 7.85
N PRO A 286 61.97 -2.19 6.69
CA PRO A 286 63.01 -1.16 6.62
C PRO A 286 62.56 0.15 5.95
N SER A 287 63.10 1.23 6.49
CA SER A 287 63.06 2.59 5.98
C SER A 287 64.10 2.80 4.88
N SER A 288 63.73 3.47 3.78
CA SER A 288 64.61 4.32 2.95
C SER A 288 63.76 4.96 1.83
N LEU A 289 63.61 6.28 1.81
CA LEU A 289 64.46 7.21 1.05
C LEU A 289 64.30 7.00 -0.47
N SER A 290 63.55 7.89 -1.12
CA SER A 290 63.94 8.48 -2.43
C SER A 290 62.96 9.56 -2.90
N LYS A 291 63.58 10.70 -3.19
CA LYS A 291 63.10 11.92 -3.85
C LYS A 291 62.91 11.63 -5.36
N PRO A 292 62.04 12.35 -6.07
CA PRO A 292 62.45 12.76 -7.42
C PRO A 292 62.17 14.23 -7.75
N ASP A 293 63.26 14.84 -8.21
CA ASP A 293 63.47 15.86 -9.24
C ASP A 293 62.29 16.67 -9.82
N LYS A 294 62.35 17.95 -9.46
CA LYS A 294 62.48 19.15 -10.31
C LYS A 294 62.57 18.91 -11.83
N VAL A 295 61.47 19.22 -12.53
CA VAL A 295 61.40 19.58 -13.96
C VAL A 295 60.45 20.79 -13.97
N GLY A 296 60.85 22.00 -14.35
CA GLY A 296 61.26 22.40 -15.69
C GLY A 296 60.24 23.44 -16.17
N GLU A 297 60.53 24.69 -15.82
CA GLU A 297 59.84 25.93 -16.21
C GLU A 297 59.83 26.10 -17.74
N PRO A 298 58.71 26.59 -18.31
CA PRO A 298 58.85 27.65 -19.27
C PRO A 298 57.93 28.84 -18.97
N ASP A 299 58.58 30.00 -18.91
CA ASP A 299 58.08 31.34 -19.19
C ASP A 299 57.02 31.37 -20.31
N VAL A 300 55.82 31.88 -20.00
CA VAL A 300 55.08 32.77 -20.91
C VAL A 300 54.34 33.81 -20.07
N ALA A 301 54.85 35.04 -20.14
CA ALA A 301 54.19 36.24 -19.69
C ALA A 301 52.87 36.49 -20.44
N ALA A 302 51.79 36.72 -19.73
CA ALA A 302 50.65 37.49 -20.24
C ALA A 302 49.91 38.19 -19.09
N SER A 303 50.10 39.50 -19.07
CA SER A 303 49.39 40.50 -18.28
C SER A 303 47.87 40.39 -18.46
N ILE A 304 47.11 40.29 -17.37
CA ILE A 304 45.70 40.68 -17.36
C ILE A 304 45.37 41.36 -16.03
N SER A 305 44.85 42.58 -16.16
CA SER A 305 44.54 43.53 -15.10
C SER A 305 43.61 43.01 -14.01
N ALA A 306 43.88 43.47 -12.79
CA ALA A 306 42.99 43.40 -11.65
C ALA A 306 41.64 44.08 -11.95
N VAL A 307 40.55 43.32 -11.84
CA VAL A 307 39.18 43.84 -11.74
C VAL A 307 38.78 43.78 -10.26
N ALA A 308 38.39 44.94 -9.74
CA ALA A 308 37.95 45.13 -8.36
C ALA A 308 36.69 44.30 -8.03
N PRO A 309 36.51 43.87 -6.77
CA PRO A 309 35.34 43.11 -6.35
C PRO A 309 34.08 43.99 -6.41
N ALA A 310 33.08 43.55 -7.19
CA ALA A 310 31.78 44.18 -7.28
C ALA A 310 31.01 44.02 -5.97
N GLU A 311 30.68 45.17 -5.37
CA GLU A 311 29.87 45.32 -4.16
C GLU A 311 28.39 45.08 -4.52
N PHE A 312 27.90 43.85 -4.27
CA PHE A 312 26.49 43.50 -4.45
C PHE A 312 25.66 44.00 -3.26
N LYS A 313 25.00 45.14 -3.46
CA LYS A 313 24.02 45.72 -2.54
C LYS A 313 22.63 45.15 -2.89
N ILE A 314 22.18 44.15 -2.13
CA ILE A 314 20.82 43.62 -2.21
C ILE A 314 19.88 44.70 -1.66
N ARG A 315 18.97 45.21 -2.49
CA ARG A 315 17.87 46.08 -2.09
C ARG A 315 16.78 45.20 -1.47
N ASP A 316 16.55 45.36 -0.18
CA ASP A 316 15.34 44.91 0.50
C ASP A 316 14.22 45.93 0.23
N ASP A 317 13.47 45.71 -0.83
CA ASP A 317 12.16 46.34 -1.06
C ASP A 317 11.15 45.21 -1.34
N MET A 318 10.68 44.55 -0.27
CA MET A 318 9.42 43.80 -0.31
C MET A 318 8.46 44.42 0.70
N ASP A 319 7.58 45.24 0.14
CA ASP A 319 6.41 45.83 0.74
C ASP A 319 5.45 44.70 1.17
N SER A 320 5.49 44.38 2.46
CA SER A 320 4.57 43.46 3.13
C SER A 320 3.21 44.14 3.28
N THR A 321 2.37 43.99 2.26
CA THR A 321 0.94 44.25 2.37
C THR A 321 0.23 42.97 2.77
N ASP A 322 -0.35 43.04 3.96
CA ASP A 322 -1.21 42.08 4.65
C ASP A 322 -2.06 41.16 3.76
N ASP A 323 -1.74 39.85 3.80
CA ASP A 323 -2.65 38.75 3.46
C ASP A 323 -3.75 38.63 4.56
N LEU A 324 -4.60 39.65 4.66
CA LEU A 324 -5.80 39.60 5.47
C LEU A 324 -6.82 38.71 4.78
N ILE A 325 -7.06 37.53 5.38
CA ILE A 325 -8.17 36.64 5.02
C ILE A 325 -9.46 37.48 4.96
N PRO A 326 -10.20 37.49 3.84
CA PRO A 326 -11.39 38.31 3.68
C PRO A 326 -12.40 38.03 4.80
N GLU A 327 -12.74 39.07 5.56
CA GLU A 327 -13.63 39.00 6.73
C GLU A 327 -15.01 38.40 6.37
N GLU A 328 -15.43 38.54 5.11
CA GLU A 328 -16.65 37.95 4.55
C GLU A 328 -16.66 36.41 4.56
N LEU A 329 -15.49 35.76 4.39
CA LEU A 329 -15.38 34.31 4.44
C LEU A 329 -15.55 33.78 5.87
N LEU A 330 -15.07 34.53 6.86
CA LEU A 330 -15.25 34.21 8.27
C LEU A 330 -16.72 34.34 8.68
N GLN A 331 -17.40 35.39 8.18
CA GLN A 331 -18.79 35.67 8.51
C GLN A 331 -19.78 34.67 7.87
N ALA A 332 -19.50 34.22 6.64
CA ALA A 332 -20.25 33.14 5.99
C ALA A 332 -20.10 31.81 6.73
N PHE A 333 -18.92 31.53 7.30
CA PHE A 333 -18.67 30.34 8.10
C PHE A 333 -19.46 30.35 9.41
N GLU A 334 -19.54 31.50 10.09
CA GLU A 334 -20.27 31.63 11.34
C GLU A 334 -21.79 31.51 11.15
N GLN A 335 -22.34 32.07 10.06
CA GLN A 335 -23.76 31.91 9.73
C GLN A 335 -24.12 30.45 9.41
N ASN A 336 -23.25 29.73 8.70
CA ASN A 336 -23.49 28.32 8.39
C ASN A 336 -23.47 27.46 9.67
N TYR A 337 -22.56 27.75 10.61
CA TYR A 337 -22.44 27.03 11.89
C TYR A 337 -23.64 27.25 12.82
N ARG A 338 -24.23 28.46 12.84
CA ARG A 338 -25.42 28.72 13.68
C ARG A 338 -26.69 28.03 13.16
N SER A 339 -26.77 27.77 11.85
CA SER A 339 -27.96 27.17 11.23
C SER A 339 -28.18 25.70 11.57
N GLU A 340 -27.10 24.92 11.77
CA GLU A 340 -27.20 23.49 12.14
C GLU A 340 -27.81 23.25 13.53
N SER A 341 -27.65 24.22 14.45
CA SER A 341 -28.16 24.10 15.81
C SER A 341 -29.69 24.02 15.88
N ALA A 342 -30.40 24.63 14.93
CA ALA A 342 -31.85 24.59 14.85
C ALA A 342 -32.37 23.23 14.33
N TYR A 343 -31.62 22.61 13.42
CA TYR A 343 -31.97 21.30 12.87
C TYR A 343 -31.76 20.18 13.90
N MET A 344 -30.65 20.20 14.64
CA MET A 344 -30.39 19.28 15.75
C MET A 344 -31.50 19.31 16.80
N LYS A 345 -31.95 20.50 17.21
CA LYS A 345 -33.06 20.65 18.18
C LYS A 345 -34.37 20.04 17.68
N ARG A 346 -34.69 20.18 16.39
CA ARG A 346 -35.89 19.58 15.78
C ARG A 346 -35.78 18.06 15.65
N SER A 347 -34.60 17.54 15.30
CA SER A 347 -34.35 16.10 15.20
C SER A 347 -34.49 15.39 16.55
N VAL A 348 -33.93 15.96 17.61
CA VAL A 348 -34.06 15.40 18.98
C VAL A 348 -35.52 15.36 19.43
N LEU A 349 -36.32 16.39 19.10
CA LEU A 349 -37.75 16.41 19.39
C LEU A 349 -38.54 15.33 18.63
N ALA A 350 -38.22 15.12 17.35
CA ALA A 350 -38.86 14.08 16.54
C ALA A 350 -38.52 12.67 17.04
N LEU A 351 -37.27 12.43 17.42
CA LEU A 351 -36.81 11.13 17.91
C LEU A 351 -37.40 10.79 19.29
N SER A 352 -37.54 11.79 20.16
CA SER A 352 -38.27 11.68 21.43
C SER A 352 -39.74 11.28 21.21
N MET A 353 -40.44 11.94 20.28
CA MET A 353 -41.83 11.59 19.93
C MET A 353 -41.97 10.17 19.40
N LEU A 354 -41.04 9.72 18.54
CA LEU A 354 -41.06 8.36 18.01
C LEU A 354 -40.90 7.32 19.13
N LEU A 355 -40.03 7.58 20.10
CA LEU A 355 -39.78 6.68 21.23
C LEU A 355 -40.99 6.58 22.17
N ILE A 356 -41.70 7.69 22.37
CA ILE A 356 -42.96 7.69 23.15
C ILE A 356 -44.02 6.85 22.43
N VAL A 357 -44.15 6.97 21.10
CA VAL A 357 -45.12 6.20 20.31
C VAL A 357 -44.80 4.70 20.32
N THR A 358 -43.52 4.29 20.23
CA THR A 358 -43.16 2.86 20.26
C THR A 358 -43.37 2.24 21.62
N VAL A 359 -43.07 2.94 22.72
CA VAL A 359 -43.32 2.44 24.08
C VAL A 359 -44.82 2.31 24.35
N ALA A 360 -45.61 3.33 23.98
CA ALA A 360 -47.06 3.29 24.14
C ALA A 360 -47.71 2.19 23.26
N GLY A 361 -47.26 2.05 22.01
CA GLY A 361 -47.72 1.02 21.09
C GLY A 361 -47.36 -0.40 21.56
N GLY A 362 -46.13 -0.58 22.04
CA GLY A 362 -45.67 -1.85 22.62
C GLY A 362 -46.48 -2.24 23.86
N TRP A 363 -46.70 -1.29 24.77
CA TRP A 363 -47.54 -1.50 25.95
C TRP A 363 -48.98 -1.88 25.58
N TYR A 364 -49.58 -1.18 24.60
CA TYR A 364 -50.93 -1.47 24.13
C TYR A 364 -51.04 -2.88 23.51
N LEU A 365 -50.05 -3.28 22.70
CA LEU A 365 -50.00 -4.62 22.10
C LEU A 365 -49.82 -5.73 23.13
N LEU A 366 -48.97 -5.52 24.14
CA LEU A 366 -48.84 -6.46 25.27
C LEU A 366 -50.17 -6.62 26.03
N LYS A 367 -50.93 -5.54 26.20
CA LYS A 367 -52.22 -5.58 26.89
C LYS A 367 -53.31 -6.27 26.08
N GLN A 368 -53.30 -6.17 24.75
CA GLN A 368 -54.30 -6.81 23.90
C GLN A 368 -54.08 -8.31 23.65
N LYS A 369 -52.83 -8.79 23.61
CA LYS A 369 -52.52 -10.17 23.19
C LYS A 369 -51.45 -10.86 24.04
N PRO A 370 -51.74 -11.19 25.31
CA PRO A 370 -50.78 -11.86 26.20
C PRO A 370 -50.32 -13.24 25.72
N HIS A 371 -51.14 -13.93 24.90
CA HIS A 371 -50.85 -15.30 24.43
C HIS A 371 -49.71 -15.40 23.38
N LEU A 372 -49.28 -14.28 22.78
CA LEU A 372 -48.21 -14.32 21.77
C LEU A 372 -46.80 -14.49 22.37
N LEU A 373 -46.62 -14.15 23.65
CA LEU A 373 -45.33 -14.27 24.33
C LEU A 373 -44.99 -15.71 24.70
N ASP A 374 -45.98 -16.57 24.91
CA ASP A 374 -45.76 -17.98 25.26
C ASP A 374 -45.18 -18.79 24.09
N SER A 375 -45.47 -18.40 22.84
CA SER A 375 -44.96 -19.08 21.64
C SER A 375 -43.46 -18.83 21.39
N LEU A 376 -42.91 -17.72 21.89
CA LEU A 376 -41.49 -17.40 21.71
C LEU A 376 -40.58 -18.20 22.66
N LYS A 377 -41.12 -18.72 23.77
CA LYS A 377 -40.34 -19.46 24.78
C LYS A 377 -40.02 -20.89 24.37
N GLN A 378 -40.77 -21.48 23.43
CA GLN A 378 -40.60 -22.88 23.02
C GLN A 378 -39.48 -23.12 21.98
N ARG A 379 -38.89 -22.07 21.39
CA ARG A 379 -37.96 -22.23 20.26
C ARG A 379 -36.46 -22.28 20.62
N ILE A 380 -36.08 -22.20 21.89
CA ILE A 380 -34.67 -22.04 22.33
C ILE A 380 -34.11 -23.26 23.09
N LEU A 381 -34.60 -24.48 22.84
CA LEU A 381 -33.99 -25.69 23.41
C LEU A 381 -33.40 -26.59 22.30
N PRO A 382 -32.06 -26.78 22.25
CA PRO A 382 -31.42 -27.60 21.24
C PRO A 382 -31.51 -29.10 21.57
N SER A 383 -31.99 -29.88 20.59
CA SER A 383 -32.06 -31.34 20.63
C SER A 383 -30.66 -31.98 20.58
N LYS A 384 -30.38 -32.81 21.58
CA LYS A 384 -29.14 -33.59 21.75
C LYS A 384 -29.15 -34.81 20.83
N THR A 385 -28.40 -34.77 19.73
CA THR A 385 -28.25 -35.92 18.80
C THR A 385 -27.21 -36.91 19.31
N ALA A 386 -27.62 -38.18 19.38
CA ALA A 386 -26.83 -39.32 19.83
C ALA A 386 -26.00 -39.97 18.71
N VAL A 387 -24.87 -40.55 19.12
CA VAL A 387 -23.80 -41.23 18.37
C VAL A 387 -24.24 -42.62 17.84
N PRO A 388 -23.85 -43.05 16.63
CA PRO A 388 -23.98 -44.45 16.21
C PRO A 388 -22.69 -45.26 16.37
N LYS A 389 -22.93 -46.52 16.71
CA LYS A 389 -22.06 -47.67 17.08
C LYS A 389 -21.41 -48.33 15.85
N PRO A 390 -20.18 -48.88 15.93
CA PRO A 390 -19.60 -49.68 14.85
C PRO A 390 -19.90 -51.17 15.04
N ALA A 391 -20.21 -51.86 13.94
CA ALA A 391 -20.19 -53.31 13.85
C ALA A 391 -19.44 -53.75 12.59
N SER A 392 -18.50 -54.66 12.81
CA SER A 392 -17.68 -55.38 11.84
C SER A 392 -18.45 -56.59 11.30
N SER A 393 -18.29 -56.90 10.01
CA SER A 393 -18.19 -58.29 9.55
C SER A 393 -17.69 -58.37 8.10
N ALA A 394 -16.79 -59.33 7.90
CA ALA A 394 -16.08 -59.70 6.69
C ALA A 394 -16.98 -60.21 5.55
N SER A 395 -16.49 -60.13 4.31
CA SER A 395 -16.36 -61.29 3.42
C SER A 395 -15.54 -60.99 2.16
N GLN A 396 -14.74 -61.99 1.81
CA GLN A 396 -13.85 -62.07 0.67
C GLN A 396 -14.62 -62.12 -0.65
N SER A 397 -14.02 -61.57 -1.71
CA SER A 397 -14.10 -62.13 -3.06
C SER A 397 -12.88 -61.72 -3.87
N GLN A 398 -12.05 -62.71 -4.17
CA GLN A 398 -10.98 -62.64 -5.16
C GLN A 398 -11.59 -62.38 -6.55
N LYS A 399 -11.08 -61.38 -7.26
CA LYS A 399 -11.07 -61.36 -8.72
C LYS A 399 -9.77 -60.74 -9.20
N GLN A 400 -8.93 -61.58 -9.81
CA GLN A 400 -7.75 -61.17 -10.57
C GLN A 400 -8.15 -60.19 -11.68
N ALA A 401 -7.43 -59.06 -11.79
CA ALA A 401 -6.98 -58.49 -13.05
C ALA A 401 -6.10 -57.25 -12.81
N LEU A 402 -5.01 -57.19 -13.57
CA LEU A 402 -4.06 -56.10 -13.78
C LEU A 402 -3.23 -55.64 -12.56
N SER A 403 -2.00 -56.14 -12.55
CA SER A 403 -0.85 -55.50 -11.92
C SER A 403 -0.71 -54.07 -12.48
N SER A 404 -1.30 -53.10 -11.76
CA SER A 404 -0.96 -51.69 -11.89
C SER A 404 0.41 -51.51 -11.24
N GLN A 405 1.45 -51.73 -12.04
CA GLN A 405 2.81 -51.34 -11.68
C GLN A 405 2.77 -49.84 -11.33
N PRO A 406 3.15 -49.44 -10.10
CA PRO A 406 3.15 -48.04 -9.72
C PRO A 406 3.99 -47.26 -10.75
N PRO A 407 3.53 -46.07 -11.20
CA PRO A 407 4.24 -45.30 -12.20
C PRO A 407 5.68 -45.12 -11.74
N LYS A 408 6.61 -45.60 -12.58
CA LYS A 408 8.05 -45.43 -12.44
C LYS A 408 8.31 -43.96 -12.05
N PRO A 409 9.02 -43.68 -10.94
CA PRO A 409 9.22 -42.31 -10.48
C PRO A 409 9.83 -41.50 -11.61
N SER A 410 9.07 -40.52 -12.10
CA SER A 410 9.54 -39.54 -13.07
C SER A 410 10.85 -38.97 -12.55
N ALA A 411 11.89 -38.97 -13.38
CA ALA A 411 13.22 -38.50 -13.01
C ALA A 411 13.09 -37.11 -12.36
N ALA A 412 13.31 -37.06 -11.04
CA ALA A 412 13.16 -35.84 -10.28
C ALA A 412 14.04 -34.75 -10.92
N ALA A 413 13.43 -33.62 -11.23
CA ALA A 413 14.16 -32.47 -11.76
C ALA A 413 15.33 -32.17 -10.81
N VAL A 414 16.55 -32.15 -11.36
CA VAL A 414 17.75 -31.92 -10.57
C VAL A 414 17.70 -30.48 -10.05
N LEU A 415 17.55 -30.34 -8.73
CA LEU A 415 17.53 -29.05 -8.06
C LEU A 415 18.91 -28.36 -8.20
N PRO A 416 18.95 -27.06 -8.57
CA PRO A 416 20.17 -26.27 -8.59
C PRO A 416 20.91 -26.28 -7.25
N GLN A 417 22.24 -26.19 -7.29
CA GLN A 417 23.09 -26.32 -6.09
C GLN A 417 22.92 -25.18 -5.09
N PHE A 418 22.40 -24.02 -5.52
CA PHE A 418 22.17 -22.88 -4.64
C PHE A 418 20.94 -23.07 -3.72
N ILE A 419 20.09 -24.06 -3.99
CA ILE A 419 18.91 -24.33 -3.18
C ILE A 419 19.29 -25.30 -2.07
N PRO A 420 19.09 -24.95 -0.80
CA PRO A 420 19.33 -25.88 0.28
C PRO A 420 18.37 -27.08 0.15
N LEU A 421 18.93 -28.29 0.16
CA LEU A 421 18.13 -29.52 0.18
C LEU A 421 17.31 -29.68 1.47
N GLN A 422 17.73 -28.98 2.54
CA GLN A 422 17.04 -28.92 3.82
C GLN A 422 15.99 -27.81 3.82
N GLY A 423 14.95 -27.95 4.64
CA GLY A 423 13.91 -26.93 4.79
C GLY A 423 12.81 -26.97 3.72
N HIS A 424 12.64 -28.09 3.01
CA HIS A 424 11.54 -28.26 2.07
C HIS A 424 10.17 -28.26 2.78
N ASP A 425 9.33 -27.29 2.44
CA ASP A 425 7.98 -27.10 2.99
C ASP A 425 6.93 -27.84 2.12
N LYS A 426 6.69 -29.11 2.46
CA LYS A 426 5.71 -29.96 1.77
C LYS A 426 4.28 -29.41 1.83
N LYS A 427 3.94 -28.68 2.89
CA LYS A 427 2.58 -28.10 3.03
C LYS A 427 2.38 -27.02 1.98
N TYR A 428 3.39 -26.17 1.78
CA TYR A 428 3.35 -25.15 0.74
C TYR A 428 3.20 -25.74 -0.66
N ALA A 429 3.94 -26.81 -0.97
CA ALA A 429 3.87 -27.49 -2.26
C ALA A 429 2.50 -28.15 -2.52
N THR A 430 1.85 -28.63 -1.46
CA THR A 430 0.49 -29.20 -1.57
C THR A 430 -0.56 -28.12 -1.86
N SER A 431 -0.41 -26.93 -1.26
CA SER A 431 -1.34 -25.81 -1.44
C SER A 431 -1.09 -25.00 -2.73
N ASN A 432 0.10 -25.09 -3.31
CA ASN A 432 0.49 -24.33 -4.50
C ASN A 432 1.06 -25.28 -5.57
N PRO A 433 0.21 -25.92 -6.38
CA PRO A 433 0.66 -26.86 -7.41
C PRO A 433 1.71 -26.25 -8.34
N GLY A 434 2.81 -26.96 -8.55
CA GLY A 434 3.95 -26.50 -9.36
C GLY A 434 4.94 -25.61 -8.61
N TRP A 435 4.62 -25.15 -7.39
CA TRP A 435 5.55 -24.39 -6.57
C TRP A 435 6.11 -25.22 -5.41
N GLU A 436 7.42 -25.22 -5.27
CA GLU A 436 8.11 -25.77 -4.11
C GLU A 436 8.72 -24.65 -3.29
N ARG A 437 8.78 -24.83 -1.97
CA ARG A 437 9.35 -23.84 -1.05
C ARG A 437 10.43 -24.46 -0.19
N TYR A 438 11.59 -23.80 -0.13
CA TYR A 438 12.75 -24.21 0.63
C TYR A 438 13.14 -23.07 1.58
N VAL A 439 13.05 -23.32 2.89
CA VAL A 439 13.30 -22.32 3.93
C VAL A 439 14.69 -22.57 4.52
N GLY A 440 15.64 -21.68 4.23
CA GLY A 440 16.96 -21.66 4.86
C GLY A 440 17.01 -20.72 6.07
N ASN A 441 18.22 -20.53 6.63
CA ASN A 441 18.40 -19.75 7.87
C ASN A 441 17.93 -18.29 7.77
N ASN A 442 18.20 -17.62 6.65
CA ASN A 442 17.85 -16.20 6.42
C ASN A 442 17.17 -15.95 5.08
N VAL A 443 17.01 -16.99 4.27
CA VAL A 443 16.59 -16.90 2.88
C VAL A 443 15.54 -17.96 2.60
N GLU A 444 14.47 -17.56 1.95
CA GLU A 444 13.43 -18.42 1.42
C GLU A 444 13.58 -18.50 -0.09
N PHE A 445 13.60 -19.72 -0.62
CA PHE A 445 13.57 -20.01 -2.06
C PHE A 445 12.20 -20.58 -2.42
N ARG A 446 11.57 -20.04 -3.45
CA ARG A 446 10.38 -20.62 -4.09
C ARG A 446 10.71 -20.96 -5.52
N VAL A 447 10.45 -22.19 -5.89
CA VAL A 447 10.83 -22.76 -7.18
C VAL A 447 9.55 -23.13 -7.89
N PHE A 448 9.32 -22.53 -9.06
CA PHE A 448 8.22 -22.91 -9.92
C PHE A 448 8.71 -23.90 -10.97
N SER A 449 8.12 -25.08 -10.98
CA SER A 449 8.41 -26.16 -11.91
C SER A 449 7.18 -26.46 -12.76
N ALA A 450 7.38 -26.54 -14.07
CA ALA A 450 6.35 -26.95 -15.01
C ALA A 450 6.88 -28.12 -15.85
N GLY A 451 6.24 -29.29 -15.70
CA GLY A 451 6.79 -30.55 -16.23
C GLY A 451 8.08 -30.92 -15.50
N ASN A 452 9.13 -31.26 -16.25
CA ASN A 452 10.45 -31.60 -15.71
C ASN A 452 11.45 -30.43 -15.71
N ALA A 453 10.97 -29.19 -15.92
CA ALA A 453 11.82 -28.02 -16.01
C ALA A 453 11.43 -26.96 -14.96
N ILE A 454 12.44 -26.37 -14.33
CA ILE A 454 12.27 -25.21 -13.46
C ILE A 454 12.08 -23.99 -14.37
N LYS A 455 10.97 -23.27 -14.18
CA LYS A 455 10.58 -22.11 -14.98
C LYS A 455 10.81 -20.78 -14.29
N ALA A 456 10.71 -20.74 -12.96
CA ALA A 456 11.05 -19.55 -12.21
C ALA A 456 11.63 -19.87 -10.84
N VAL A 457 12.45 -18.95 -10.32
CA VAL A 457 13.01 -18.99 -8.98
C VAL A 457 12.79 -17.63 -8.33
N GLN A 458 12.15 -17.62 -7.16
CA GLN A 458 11.99 -16.46 -6.31
C GLN A 458 12.83 -16.65 -5.04
N VAL A 459 13.63 -15.63 -4.72
CA VAL A 459 14.49 -15.61 -3.54
C VAL A 459 14.10 -14.42 -2.67
N ARG A 460 13.84 -14.64 -1.39
CA ARG A 460 13.42 -13.59 -0.44
C ARG A 460 14.18 -13.70 0.87
N SER A 461 14.60 -12.58 1.43
CA SER A 461 15.12 -12.50 2.79
C SER A 461 13.99 -12.63 3.82
N ILE A 462 14.16 -13.55 4.78
CA ILE A 462 13.18 -13.80 5.86
C ILE A 462 13.39 -12.79 7.00
N THR A 463 14.64 -12.54 7.36
CA THR A 463 15.01 -11.65 8.48
C THR A 463 15.00 -10.17 8.10
N GLY A 464 14.67 -9.86 6.84
CA GLY A 464 14.80 -8.50 6.32
C GLY A 464 16.25 -8.04 6.23
N SER A 465 17.21 -8.97 6.26
CA SER A 465 18.64 -8.73 5.97
C SER A 465 18.88 -8.57 4.47
N ALA A 466 20.00 -7.96 4.08
CA ALA A 466 20.34 -7.78 2.67
C ALA A 466 20.75 -9.13 2.06
N LEU A 467 20.17 -9.48 0.91
CA LEU A 467 20.60 -10.66 0.16
C LEU A 467 21.98 -10.38 -0.45
N PRO A 468 22.96 -11.29 -0.31
CA PRO A 468 24.27 -11.12 -0.93
C PRO A 468 24.15 -11.04 -2.45
N GLU A 469 24.82 -10.08 -3.09
CA GLU A 469 24.85 -9.97 -4.55
C GLU A 469 25.44 -11.23 -5.21
N GLN A 470 26.36 -11.91 -4.53
CA GLN A 470 26.92 -13.21 -4.94
C GLN A 470 25.85 -14.29 -5.09
N LEU A 471 24.81 -14.28 -4.25
CA LEU A 471 23.69 -15.22 -4.36
C LEU A 471 22.88 -14.92 -5.63
N LEU A 472 22.61 -13.65 -5.92
CA LEU A 472 21.92 -13.24 -7.14
C LEU A 472 22.70 -13.69 -8.39
N LYS A 473 24.01 -13.42 -8.44
CA LYS A 473 24.88 -13.84 -9.55
C LYS A 473 24.92 -15.35 -9.71
N SER A 474 25.03 -16.10 -8.61
CA SER A 474 25.00 -17.57 -8.63
C SER A 474 23.69 -18.13 -9.21
N VAL A 475 22.54 -17.56 -8.81
CA VAL A 475 21.23 -17.95 -9.35
C VAL A 475 21.16 -17.63 -10.85
N LEU A 476 21.58 -16.43 -11.27
CA LEU A 476 21.58 -16.05 -12.69
C LEU A 476 22.50 -16.94 -13.53
N THR A 477 23.71 -17.23 -13.06
CA THR A 477 24.65 -18.12 -13.77
C THR A 477 24.09 -19.53 -13.92
N GLN A 478 23.53 -20.11 -12.85
CA GLN A 478 22.98 -21.48 -12.93
C GLN A 478 21.67 -21.55 -13.70
N PHE A 479 20.83 -20.51 -13.64
CA PHE A 479 19.48 -20.53 -14.18
C PHE A 479 19.39 -19.95 -15.61
N ALA A 480 20.04 -18.81 -15.86
CA ALA A 480 20.04 -18.13 -17.15
C ALA A 480 21.30 -18.40 -17.98
N GLY A 481 22.36 -18.94 -17.38
CA GLY A 481 23.65 -19.18 -18.03
C GLY A 481 24.56 -17.95 -18.11
N SER A 482 24.19 -16.85 -17.46
CA SER A 482 24.97 -15.59 -17.41
C SER A 482 24.80 -14.95 -16.03
N SER A 483 25.86 -14.37 -15.47
CA SER A 483 25.78 -13.56 -14.25
C SER A 483 25.30 -12.13 -14.50
N ASP A 484 25.34 -11.69 -15.75
CA ASP A 484 25.08 -10.30 -16.13
C ASP A 484 23.60 -10.11 -16.46
N TYR A 485 23.08 -8.97 -16.03
CA TYR A 485 21.72 -8.55 -16.30
C TYR A 485 21.68 -7.07 -16.66
N LYS A 486 20.72 -6.70 -17.52
CA LYS A 486 20.48 -5.32 -17.93
C LYS A 486 19.17 -4.85 -17.33
N VAL A 487 19.21 -3.75 -16.57
CA VAL A 487 18.00 -3.11 -16.01
C VAL A 487 17.31 -2.32 -17.13
N GLU A 488 16.03 -2.59 -17.35
CA GLU A 488 15.19 -1.96 -18.37
C GLU A 488 14.21 -0.96 -17.77
N SER A 489 13.75 -1.20 -16.54
CA SER A 489 12.80 -0.33 -15.86
C SER A 489 13.08 -0.25 -14.37
N ARG A 490 12.77 0.91 -13.78
CA ARG A 490 12.86 1.18 -12.34
C ARG A 490 11.55 1.80 -11.88
N LYS A 491 10.96 1.24 -10.82
CA LYS A 491 9.72 1.73 -10.20
C LYS A 491 9.87 1.76 -8.68
N ASN A 492 9.56 2.89 -8.04
CA ASN A 492 9.54 2.98 -6.58
C ASN A 492 8.10 2.78 -6.08
N ILE A 493 7.90 1.80 -5.20
CA ILE A 493 6.60 1.46 -4.61
C ILE A 493 6.79 1.40 -3.09
N SER A 494 6.21 2.36 -2.37
CA SER A 494 6.18 2.36 -0.90
C SER A 494 7.56 2.22 -0.24
N GLY A 495 8.57 2.94 -0.78
CA GLY A 495 9.94 2.91 -0.27
C GLY A 495 10.74 1.66 -0.67
N VAL A 496 10.21 0.84 -1.58
CA VAL A 496 10.90 -0.30 -2.21
C VAL A 496 11.11 0.01 -3.68
N THR A 497 12.36 -0.04 -4.13
CA THR A 497 12.73 0.13 -5.53
C THR A 497 12.68 -1.22 -6.23
N GLU A 498 11.71 -1.38 -7.14
CA GLU A 498 11.60 -2.49 -8.06
C GLU A 498 12.43 -2.18 -9.33
N LEU A 499 13.37 -3.07 -9.66
CA LEU A 499 14.15 -3.03 -10.90
C LEU A 499 13.73 -4.22 -11.77
N ARG A 500 13.29 -3.95 -12.99
CA ARG A 500 12.99 -4.99 -13.99
C ARG A 500 14.08 -4.99 -15.04
N GLY A 501 14.43 -6.18 -15.53
CA GLY A 501 15.44 -6.32 -16.55
C GLY A 501 15.46 -7.71 -17.17
N ALA A 502 16.46 -7.93 -18.03
CA ALA A 502 16.72 -9.21 -18.66
C ALA A 502 18.12 -9.71 -18.29
N ALA A 503 18.25 -11.02 -18.07
CA ALA A 503 19.52 -11.71 -17.86
C ALA A 503 19.82 -12.59 -19.09
N GLY A 504 20.68 -12.06 -19.97
CA GLY A 504 20.93 -12.66 -21.28
C GLY A 504 19.67 -12.70 -22.17
N GLN A 505 19.59 -13.69 -23.05
CA GLN A 505 18.43 -13.87 -23.96
C GLN A 505 17.34 -14.78 -23.39
N LYS A 506 17.60 -15.44 -22.25
CA LYS A 506 16.81 -16.59 -21.79
C LYS A 506 15.96 -16.31 -20.56
N ALA A 507 16.24 -15.23 -19.83
CA ALA A 507 15.58 -14.97 -18.56
C ALA A 507 15.21 -13.49 -18.38
N ASP A 508 14.08 -13.28 -17.73
CA ASP A 508 13.68 -12.00 -17.17
C ASP A 508 13.98 -11.99 -15.66
N ILE A 509 14.33 -10.82 -15.14
CA ILE A 509 14.67 -10.60 -13.74
C ILE A 509 13.91 -9.42 -13.16
N ILE A 510 13.42 -9.59 -11.93
CA ILE A 510 12.86 -8.53 -11.10
C ILE A 510 13.61 -8.49 -9.78
N ILE A 511 14.16 -7.34 -9.40
CA ILE A 511 14.93 -7.13 -8.16
C ILE A 511 14.19 -6.11 -7.29
N TYR A 512 13.96 -6.46 -6.03
CA TYR A 512 13.37 -5.58 -5.03
C TYR A 512 14.45 -5.09 -4.08
N LYS A 513 14.72 -3.78 -4.09
CA LYS A 513 15.69 -3.11 -3.22
C LYS A 513 14.98 -2.25 -2.17
N LYS A 514 15.46 -2.27 -0.92
CA LYS A 514 15.06 -1.32 0.14
C LYS A 514 16.33 -0.75 0.75
N ASN A 515 16.48 0.58 0.74
CA ASN A 515 17.69 1.29 1.17
C ASN A 515 18.95 0.78 0.44
N GLU A 516 18.89 0.71 -0.90
CA GLU A 516 19.95 0.17 -1.76
C GLU A 516 20.33 -1.31 -1.55
N SER A 517 19.71 -2.01 -0.59
CA SER A 517 19.95 -3.42 -0.30
C SER A 517 18.94 -4.31 -1.01
N VAL A 518 19.41 -5.36 -1.70
CA VAL A 518 18.52 -6.35 -2.32
C VAL A 518 17.78 -7.13 -1.23
N ARG A 519 16.45 -7.13 -1.25
CA ARG A 519 15.60 -7.84 -0.27
C ARG A 519 14.96 -9.10 -0.85
N ALA A 520 14.64 -9.06 -2.13
CA ALA A 520 14.11 -10.19 -2.88
C ALA A 520 14.46 -10.02 -4.36
N PHE A 521 14.47 -11.12 -5.09
CA PHE A 521 14.50 -11.11 -6.55
C PHE A 521 13.78 -12.33 -7.12
N VAL A 522 13.31 -12.19 -8.36
CA VAL A 522 12.64 -13.24 -9.12
C VAL A 522 13.36 -13.38 -10.46
N VAL A 523 13.66 -14.61 -10.87
CA VAL A 523 14.21 -14.92 -12.18
C VAL A 523 13.26 -15.90 -12.86
N SER A 524 12.82 -15.58 -14.08
CA SER A 524 11.91 -16.42 -14.87
C SER A 524 12.49 -16.68 -16.25
N LEU A 525 12.46 -17.94 -16.71
CA LEU A 525 12.85 -18.29 -18.07
C LEU A 525 11.73 -17.90 -19.05
N LYS A 526 12.14 -17.41 -20.22
CA LYS A 526 11.25 -17.10 -21.35
C LYS A 526 10.66 -18.35 -22.00
#